data_AF-B0TXT7-F1
#
_entry.id   AF-B0TXT7-F1
#
_cell.length_a   1.000
_cell.length_b   1.000
_cell.length_c   1.000
_cell.angle_alpha   90.00
_cell.angle_beta   90.00
_cell.angle_gamma   90.00
#
_symmetry.space_group_name_H-M   'P 1'
#
loop_
_entity.id
_entity.type
_entity.pdbx_description
1 polymer ?
#
loop_
_entity_poly.entity_id
_entity_poly.type
_entity_poly.pdbx_seq_one_letter_code
_entity_poly.pdbx_strand_id
1 'polypeptide(L)'
;MQQNTNLRISGWQQTVQNDPNGNLAGGIDKNSIPSEKTGYIWVWSAFNSSGYSEAQQLAKVGYSTVLAYADDIYFDLSYNPDFWEPGFYWATKYADTHAALNSALDSKTTITSLSTKDAKNIKGLEGAMWSENINNANHLWYMAFPKMIGLAEASWADPNITVKDKKINWNSLVYRLGTDNTNFLGYIDRIINPSNDKKIISYRGYPEGVSQELPRK
;
A
#
# COMPACT_ATOMS: atom_id res chain seq x y z
N MET A 1 11.93 19.49 22.48
CA MET A 1 11.71 18.02 22.57
C MET A 1 12.37 17.36 23.79
N GLN A 2 13.36 17.97 24.46
CA GLN A 2 14.14 17.35 25.55
C GLN A 2 13.40 17.05 26.88
N GLN A 3 12.14 17.41 27.07
CA GLN A 3 11.46 17.28 28.38
C GLN A 3 10.33 16.23 28.43
N ASN A 4 9.88 15.68 27.29
CA ASN A 4 8.82 14.68 27.28
C ASN A 4 9.35 13.33 26.78
N THR A 5 9.66 12.46 27.73
CA THR A 5 10.18 11.10 27.47
C THR A 5 9.14 10.13 26.90
N ASN A 6 7.87 10.53 26.82
CA ASN A 6 6.78 9.72 26.27
C ASN A 6 6.58 9.96 24.76
N LEU A 7 7.17 11.02 24.20
CA LEU A 7 7.13 11.24 22.76
C LEU A 7 8.04 10.23 22.06
N ARG A 8 7.52 9.66 20.98
CA ARG A 8 8.25 8.73 20.12
C ARG A 8 8.33 9.29 18.71
N ILE A 9 9.44 9.01 18.03
CA ILE A 9 9.66 9.42 16.65
C ILE A 9 9.21 8.28 15.74
N SER A 10 8.35 8.60 14.78
CA SER A 10 7.94 7.69 13.71
C SER A 10 8.42 8.28 12.38
N GLY A 11 8.69 7.43 11.39
CA GLY A 11 9.11 7.89 10.07
C GLY A 11 9.48 6.75 9.13
N TRP A 12 9.88 7.09 7.91
CA TRP A 12 10.41 6.12 6.97
C TRP A 12 11.64 5.41 7.56
N GLN A 13 11.90 4.18 7.12
CA GLN A 13 13.03 3.34 7.53
C GLN A 13 14.38 4.07 7.63
N GLN A 14 14.65 5.06 6.77
CA GLN A 14 15.86 5.89 6.80
C GLN A 14 16.01 6.71 8.10
N THR A 15 14.94 6.88 8.89
CA THR A 15 14.99 7.52 10.22
C THR A 15 15.88 6.75 11.20
N VAL A 16 15.95 5.43 11.03
CA VAL A 16 16.69 4.52 11.93
C VAL A 16 17.83 3.79 11.23
N GLN A 17 17.82 3.73 9.89
CA GLN A 17 18.89 3.15 9.10
C GLN A 17 20.05 4.12 8.92
N ASN A 18 21.26 3.60 9.04
CA ASN A 18 22.51 4.28 8.71
C ASN A 18 23.14 3.62 7.49
N ASP A 19 23.74 4.43 6.62
CA ASP A 19 24.46 3.94 5.46
C ASP A 19 25.95 4.31 5.56
N PRO A 20 26.74 3.54 6.33
CA PRO A 20 28.16 3.83 6.50
C PRO A 20 28.98 3.62 5.22
N ASN A 21 28.43 2.99 4.17
CA ASN A 21 29.18 2.59 2.97
C ASN A 21 28.57 3.08 1.64
N GLY A 22 27.52 3.89 1.66
CA GLY A 22 26.80 4.32 0.44
C GLY A 22 25.96 3.22 -0.22
N ASN A 23 25.71 2.11 0.47
CA ASN A 23 24.80 1.06 0.03
C ASN A 23 23.40 1.38 0.60
N LEU A 24 22.52 1.87 -0.29
CA LEU A 24 21.15 2.32 -0.03
C LEU A 24 20.27 1.39 0.84
N ALA A 25 20.65 0.13 1.03
CA ALA A 25 20.01 -0.83 1.94
C ALA A 25 20.48 -0.65 3.41
N GLY A 26 20.37 0.58 3.92
CA GLY A 26 20.99 1.04 5.17
C GLY A 26 20.83 0.06 6.36
N GLY A 27 21.89 -0.09 7.15
CA GLY A 27 21.95 -0.98 8.30
C GLY A 27 21.49 -0.33 9.59
N ILE A 28 21.26 -1.15 10.62
CA ILE A 28 21.05 -0.68 11.99
C ILE A 28 22.37 -0.80 12.75
N ASP A 29 22.85 0.31 13.31
CA ASP A 29 24.10 0.35 14.07
C ASP A 29 23.93 1.08 15.41
N LYS A 30 25.04 1.30 16.12
CA LYS A 30 25.06 1.95 17.44
C LYS A 30 24.57 3.42 17.44
N ASN A 31 24.52 4.07 16.28
CA ASN A 31 24.08 5.45 16.12
C ASN A 31 22.60 5.53 15.72
N SER A 32 21.96 4.41 15.38
CA SER A 32 20.53 4.34 15.11
C SER A 32 19.71 4.70 16.36
N ILE A 33 18.56 5.34 16.16
CA ILE A 33 17.64 5.65 17.25
C ILE A 33 17.10 4.33 17.83
N PRO A 34 17.27 4.04 19.13
CA PRO A 34 16.83 2.78 19.72
C PRO A 34 15.33 2.51 19.52
N SER A 35 14.95 1.25 19.28
CA SER A 35 13.57 0.89 18.93
C SER A 35 12.55 1.26 20.01
N GLU A 36 12.93 1.25 21.29
CA GLU A 36 12.09 1.68 22.41
C GLU A 36 11.82 3.19 22.44
N LYS A 37 12.59 3.98 21.69
CA LYS A 37 12.42 5.44 21.50
C LYS A 37 11.66 5.77 20.22
N THR A 38 11.32 4.77 19.40
CA THR A 38 10.58 4.94 18.15
C THR A 38 9.11 4.54 18.26
N GLY A 39 8.28 5.19 17.46
CA GLY A 39 6.90 4.80 17.19
C GLY A 39 6.88 3.79 16.06
N TYR A 40 6.20 4.11 14.97
CA TYR A 40 6.15 3.26 13.78
C TYR A 40 7.26 3.61 12.79
N ILE A 41 7.87 2.59 12.20
CA ILE A 41 8.86 2.74 11.14
C ILE A 41 8.29 2.11 9.87
N TRP A 42 8.10 2.91 8.83
CA TRP A 42 7.54 2.44 7.57
C TRP A 42 8.63 1.98 6.62
N VAL A 43 8.46 0.77 6.07
CA VAL A 43 9.32 0.22 5.01
C VAL A 43 8.65 0.46 3.68
N TRP A 44 9.23 1.36 2.89
CA TRP A 44 8.63 1.79 1.62
C TRP A 44 9.30 1.21 0.39
N SER A 45 10.52 0.70 0.51
CA SER A 45 11.21 0.04 -0.59
C SER A 45 10.33 -1.05 -1.19
N ALA A 46 10.39 -1.21 -2.51
CA ALA A 46 9.62 -2.23 -3.22
C ALA A 46 9.90 -3.62 -2.65
N PHE A 47 8.86 -4.44 -2.48
CA PHE A 47 8.95 -5.81 -1.97
C PHE A 47 9.91 -6.65 -2.79
N ASN A 48 9.81 -6.56 -4.12
CA ASN A 48 10.66 -7.29 -5.07
C ASN A 48 12.09 -6.71 -5.19
N SER A 49 12.41 -5.67 -4.45
CA SER A 49 13.75 -5.07 -4.32
C SER A 49 14.31 -5.34 -2.93
N SER A 50 14.53 -4.31 -2.11
CA SER A 50 15.04 -4.44 -0.74
C SER A 50 13.96 -4.45 0.35
N GLY A 51 12.70 -4.16 0.03
CA GLY A 51 11.64 -4.00 1.03
C GLY A 51 11.43 -5.23 1.91
N TYR A 52 11.44 -6.42 1.33
CA TYR A 52 11.31 -7.67 2.09
C TYR A 52 12.42 -7.86 3.12
N SER A 53 13.68 -7.65 2.73
CA SER A 53 14.83 -7.85 3.64
C SER A 53 14.96 -6.75 4.68
N GLU A 54 14.63 -5.51 4.33
CA GLU A 54 14.61 -4.35 5.24
C GLU A 54 13.52 -4.50 6.31
N ALA A 55 12.32 -4.94 5.94
CA ALA A 55 11.25 -5.25 6.88
C ALA A 55 11.66 -6.34 7.89
N GLN A 56 12.31 -7.40 7.40
CA GLN A 56 12.84 -8.44 8.27
C GLN A 56 13.91 -7.91 9.23
N GLN A 57 14.85 -7.10 8.72
CA GLN A 57 15.92 -6.52 9.52
C GLN A 57 15.36 -5.67 10.66
N LEU A 58 14.46 -4.75 10.35
CA LEU A 58 13.84 -3.85 11.34
C LEU A 58 13.02 -4.63 12.38
N ALA A 59 12.24 -5.61 11.94
CA ALA A 59 11.44 -6.44 12.84
C ALA A 59 12.30 -7.27 13.80
N LYS A 60 13.42 -7.85 13.33
CA LYS A 60 14.35 -8.66 14.15
C LYS A 60 15.03 -7.86 15.26
N VAL A 61 15.23 -6.56 15.05
CA VAL A 61 15.86 -5.67 16.06
C VAL A 61 14.84 -4.88 16.89
N GLY A 62 13.54 -5.18 16.75
CA GLY A 62 12.49 -4.71 17.66
C GLY A 62 11.75 -3.44 17.24
N TYR A 63 11.99 -2.87 16.06
CA TYR A 63 11.23 -1.71 15.59
C TYR A 63 9.77 -2.09 15.30
N SER A 64 8.84 -1.20 15.62
CA SER A 64 7.43 -1.39 15.23
C SER A 64 7.28 -1.07 13.74
N THR A 65 7.46 -2.09 12.91
CA THR A 65 7.54 -1.98 11.46
C THR A 65 6.15 -1.97 10.82
N VAL A 66 5.88 -1.00 9.95
CA VAL A 66 4.71 -0.96 9.08
C VAL A 66 5.17 -1.22 7.64
N LEU A 67 4.48 -2.10 6.95
CA LEU A 67 4.80 -2.45 5.56
C LEU A 67 4.08 -1.48 4.61
N ALA A 68 4.85 -0.74 3.83
CA ALA A 68 4.37 0.28 2.91
C ALA A 68 5.02 0.12 1.52
N TYR A 69 5.16 -1.14 1.07
CA TYR A 69 5.88 -1.49 -0.16
C TYR A 69 5.37 -0.69 -1.36
N ALA A 70 6.24 0.11 -1.97
CA ALA A 70 5.85 1.03 -3.03
C ALA A 70 5.34 0.32 -4.29
N ASP A 71 5.83 -0.88 -4.60
CA ASP A 71 5.37 -1.67 -5.75
C ASP A 71 3.98 -2.30 -5.56
N ASP A 72 3.43 -2.30 -4.35
CA ASP A 72 2.07 -2.77 -4.06
C ASP A 72 1.09 -1.61 -3.78
N ILE A 73 1.44 -0.70 -2.87
CA ILE A 73 0.47 0.17 -2.16
C ILE A 73 0.82 1.66 -2.16
N TYR A 74 1.62 2.12 -3.12
CA TYR A 74 1.74 3.54 -3.45
C TYR A 74 0.70 3.91 -4.51
N PHE A 75 -0.31 4.67 -4.11
CA PHE A 75 -1.50 4.91 -4.93
C PHE A 75 -1.29 5.96 -6.02
N ASP A 76 -0.25 6.79 -5.89
CA ASP A 76 0.21 7.75 -6.90
C ASP A 76 0.88 7.09 -8.11
N LEU A 77 1.20 5.80 -8.05
CA LEU A 77 1.71 5.06 -9.20
C LEU A 77 0.61 4.82 -10.23
N SER A 78 0.96 4.74 -11.50
CA SER A 78 0.02 4.50 -12.58
C SER A 78 -0.69 3.16 -12.39
N TYR A 79 -1.96 3.06 -12.78
CA TYR A 79 -2.68 1.79 -12.75
C TYR A 79 -2.34 0.86 -13.91
N ASN A 80 -1.86 1.40 -15.02
CA ASN A 80 -1.45 0.63 -16.19
C ASN A 80 -0.28 1.37 -16.88
N PRO A 81 0.37 0.77 -17.89
CA PRO A 81 1.51 1.37 -18.55
C PRO A 81 1.17 2.24 -19.77
N ASP A 82 -0.10 2.65 -19.95
CA ASP A 82 -0.47 3.58 -21.02
C ASP A 82 0.22 4.93 -20.81
N PHE A 83 0.65 5.55 -21.91
CA PHE A 83 1.35 6.83 -21.87
C PHE A 83 0.52 7.99 -21.28
N TRP A 84 -0.81 7.91 -21.41
CA TRP A 84 -1.79 8.87 -20.92
C TRP A 84 -2.33 8.51 -19.54
N GLU A 85 -1.95 7.36 -18.97
CA GLU A 85 -2.33 6.97 -17.63
C GLU A 85 -1.63 7.91 -16.61
N PRO A 86 -2.38 8.61 -15.76
CA PRO A 86 -1.77 9.48 -14.76
C PRO A 86 -1.04 8.66 -13.69
N GLY A 87 -0.03 9.28 -13.09
CA GLY A 87 0.76 8.70 -12.01
C GLY A 87 2.23 8.54 -12.35
N PHE A 88 3.02 8.20 -11.34
CA PHE A 88 4.41 7.83 -11.51
C PHE A 88 4.58 6.33 -11.76
N TYR A 89 5.80 5.88 -12.03
CA TYR A 89 6.10 4.47 -12.31
C TYR A 89 7.52 4.10 -11.84
N TRP A 90 8.06 4.83 -10.87
CA TRP A 90 9.45 4.68 -10.45
C TRP A 90 9.70 3.38 -9.67
N ALA A 91 8.70 2.88 -8.92
CA ALA A 91 8.83 1.67 -8.09
C ALA A 91 8.51 0.38 -8.87
N THR A 92 7.55 0.47 -9.78
CA THR A 92 7.06 -0.62 -10.62
C THR A 92 6.44 -0.03 -11.89
N LYS A 93 6.28 -0.86 -12.92
CA LYS A 93 5.70 -0.45 -14.22
C LYS A 93 4.28 0.12 -14.06
N TYR A 94 3.51 -0.42 -13.13
CA TYR A 94 2.19 0.05 -12.69
C TYR A 94 1.83 -0.67 -11.37
N ALA A 95 0.95 -0.06 -10.57
CA ALA A 95 0.38 -0.65 -9.37
C ALA A 95 -1.14 -0.41 -9.35
N ASP A 96 -1.91 -1.41 -9.73
CA ASP A 96 -3.37 -1.38 -9.78
C ASP A 96 -4.02 -1.96 -8.51
N THR A 97 -5.33 -2.20 -8.55
CA THR A 97 -6.06 -2.82 -7.43
C THR A 97 -5.59 -4.25 -7.17
N HIS A 98 -5.10 -4.97 -8.19
CA HIS A 98 -4.52 -6.29 -8.01
C HIS A 98 -3.18 -6.21 -7.27
N ALA A 99 -2.32 -5.23 -7.59
CA ALA A 99 -1.10 -4.94 -6.83
C ALA A 99 -1.41 -4.59 -5.37
N ALA A 100 -2.40 -3.72 -5.12
CA ALA A 100 -2.82 -3.40 -3.76
C ALA A 100 -3.30 -4.64 -2.98
N LEU A 101 -4.03 -5.56 -3.64
CA LEU A 101 -4.42 -6.85 -3.03
C LEU A 101 -3.21 -7.78 -2.81
N ASN A 102 -2.21 -7.73 -3.70
CA ASN A 102 -0.99 -8.53 -3.63
C ASN A 102 -0.18 -8.28 -2.35
N SER A 103 -0.30 -7.08 -1.76
CA SER A 103 0.28 -6.77 -0.45
C SER A 103 -0.14 -7.76 0.67
N ALA A 104 -1.27 -8.47 0.54
CA ALA A 104 -1.67 -9.54 1.45
C ALA A 104 -0.72 -10.76 1.39
N LEU A 105 -0.27 -11.12 0.19
CA LEU A 105 0.66 -12.22 -0.02
C LEU A 105 2.07 -11.81 0.40
N ASP A 106 2.49 -10.59 0.08
CA ASP A 106 3.84 -10.09 0.34
C ASP A 106 4.04 -9.82 1.84
N SER A 107 3.02 -9.28 2.53
CA SER A 107 3.01 -9.18 3.99
C SER A 107 3.02 -10.55 4.67
N LYS A 108 2.23 -11.53 4.18
CA LYS A 108 2.24 -12.91 4.69
C LYS A 108 3.62 -13.56 4.51
N THR A 109 4.26 -13.37 3.37
CA THR A 109 5.61 -13.87 3.09
C THR A 109 6.62 -13.25 4.05
N THR A 110 6.53 -11.94 4.28
CA THR A 110 7.36 -11.21 5.26
C THR A 110 7.17 -11.75 6.67
N ILE A 111 5.92 -11.86 7.14
CA ILE A 111 5.60 -12.31 8.51
C ILE A 111 6.01 -13.76 8.75
N THR A 112 5.73 -14.66 7.81
CA THR A 112 6.01 -16.10 7.97
C THR A 112 7.50 -16.45 7.92
N SER A 113 8.33 -15.55 7.38
CA SER A 113 9.78 -15.68 7.38
C SER A 113 10.46 -15.32 8.71
N LEU A 114 9.72 -14.73 9.65
CA LEU A 114 10.21 -14.25 10.95
C LEU A 114 9.93 -15.26 12.06
N SER A 115 10.68 -15.16 13.16
CA SER A 115 10.33 -15.87 14.39
C SER A 115 8.99 -15.36 14.93
N THR A 116 8.26 -16.17 15.70
CA THR A 116 6.99 -15.73 16.33
C THR A 116 7.16 -14.48 17.19
N LYS A 117 8.35 -14.27 17.78
CA LYS A 117 8.67 -13.07 18.55
C LYS A 117 8.81 -11.85 17.63
N ASP A 118 9.60 -11.97 16.57
CA ASP A 118 9.92 -10.85 15.68
C ASP A 118 8.75 -10.50 14.76
N ALA A 119 7.93 -11.48 14.39
CA ALA A 119 6.70 -11.27 13.63
C ALA A 119 5.72 -10.30 14.33
N LYS A 120 5.71 -10.24 15.67
CA LYS A 120 4.89 -9.28 16.43
C LYS A 120 5.32 -7.83 16.24
N ASN A 121 6.51 -7.61 15.69
CA ASN A 121 7.02 -6.28 15.39
C ASN A 121 6.49 -5.75 14.06
N ILE A 122 5.96 -6.60 13.18
CA ILE A 122 5.17 -6.17 12.02
C ILE A 122 3.78 -5.74 12.53
N LYS A 123 3.40 -4.49 12.27
CA LYS A 123 2.19 -3.87 12.82
C LYS A 123 1.02 -3.84 11.84
N GLY A 124 1.29 -3.98 10.55
CA GLY A 124 0.28 -4.00 9.51
C GLY A 124 0.81 -3.44 8.20
N LEU A 125 -0.14 -3.11 7.33
CA LEU A 125 0.07 -2.48 6.03
C LEU A 125 -0.40 -1.02 6.09
N GLU A 126 0.27 -0.15 5.34
CA GLU A 126 -0.19 1.22 5.11
C GLU A 126 0.15 1.66 3.69
N GLY A 127 -0.86 2.10 2.95
CA GLY A 127 -0.67 2.67 1.61
C GLY A 127 -0.42 4.17 1.69
N ALA A 128 0.36 4.68 0.74
CA ALA A 128 0.68 6.10 0.63
C ALA A 128 0.04 6.71 -0.62
N MET A 129 -0.37 7.98 -0.52
CA MET A 129 -0.79 8.79 -1.65
C MET A 129 0.09 10.03 -1.68
N TRP A 130 1.10 10.02 -2.55
CA TRP A 130 1.88 11.20 -2.86
C TRP A 130 1.12 12.09 -3.85
N SER A 131 1.33 13.41 -3.81
CA SER A 131 0.42 14.38 -4.44
C SER A 131 1.09 15.38 -5.37
N GLU A 132 2.32 15.10 -5.79
CA GLU A 132 3.13 15.98 -6.64
C GLU A 132 2.42 16.34 -7.95
N ASN A 133 1.73 15.37 -8.57
CA ASN A 133 0.97 15.55 -9.82
C ASN A 133 -0.56 15.48 -9.62
N ILE A 134 -1.03 15.39 -8.37
CA ILE A 134 -2.47 15.34 -8.04
C ILE A 134 -2.98 16.77 -7.84
N ASN A 135 -3.49 17.35 -8.91
CA ASN A 135 -3.87 18.76 -8.96
C ASN A 135 -5.30 19.07 -8.49
N ASN A 136 -6.16 18.07 -8.30
CA ASN A 136 -7.53 18.27 -7.82
C ASN A 136 -8.11 17.00 -7.18
N ALA A 137 -9.26 17.14 -6.52
CA ALA A 137 -9.94 16.04 -5.83
C ALA A 137 -10.39 14.90 -6.77
N ASN A 138 -10.78 15.18 -8.01
CA ASN A 138 -11.16 14.13 -8.96
C ASN A 138 -9.97 13.25 -9.32
N HIS A 139 -8.79 13.86 -9.51
CA HIS A 139 -7.56 13.11 -9.74
C HIS A 139 -7.17 12.29 -8.50
N LEU A 140 -7.31 12.84 -7.29
CA LEU A 140 -7.07 12.09 -6.04
C LEU A 140 -7.97 10.86 -5.93
N TRP A 141 -9.27 11.01 -6.17
CA TRP A 141 -10.22 9.89 -6.15
C TRP A 141 -9.91 8.84 -7.21
N TYR A 142 -9.49 9.29 -8.40
CA TYR A 142 -9.10 8.42 -9.49
C TYR A 142 -7.92 7.53 -9.11
N MET A 143 -6.87 8.12 -8.54
CA MET A 143 -5.66 7.41 -8.11
C MET A 143 -5.94 6.47 -6.92
N ALA A 144 -6.82 6.86 -6.00
CA ALA A 144 -7.09 6.10 -4.79
C ALA A 144 -8.04 4.90 -4.99
N PHE A 145 -9.09 5.03 -5.80
CA PHE A 145 -10.12 4.00 -5.94
C PHE A 145 -10.11 3.35 -7.33
N PRO A 146 -10.07 2.01 -7.43
CA PRO A 146 -10.36 1.04 -6.37
C PRO A 146 -9.15 0.47 -5.58
N LYS A 147 -7.91 0.95 -5.77
CA LYS A 147 -6.72 0.41 -5.06
C LYS A 147 -6.89 0.34 -3.54
N MET A 148 -7.50 1.37 -2.95
CA MET A 148 -7.77 1.43 -1.51
C MET A 148 -8.63 0.26 -1.01
N ILE A 149 -9.49 -0.31 -1.84
CA ILE A 149 -10.30 -1.48 -1.47
C ILE A 149 -9.43 -2.75 -1.47
N GLY A 150 -8.51 -2.87 -2.43
CA GLY A 150 -7.51 -3.94 -2.43
C GLY A 150 -6.65 -3.92 -1.17
N LEU A 151 -6.17 -2.74 -0.76
CA LEU A 151 -5.44 -2.55 0.49
C LEU A 151 -6.32 -2.86 1.73
N ALA A 152 -7.57 -2.40 1.76
CA ALA A 152 -8.47 -2.65 2.88
C ALA A 152 -8.72 -4.15 3.06
N GLU A 153 -8.91 -4.89 1.97
CA GLU A 153 -9.04 -6.34 2.00
C GLU A 153 -7.74 -7.01 2.46
N ALA A 154 -6.59 -6.60 1.93
CA ALA A 154 -5.29 -7.12 2.32
C ALA A 154 -4.98 -6.90 3.82
N SER A 155 -5.45 -5.80 4.40
CA SER A 155 -5.15 -5.40 5.77
C SER A 155 -6.11 -5.98 6.81
N TRP A 156 -7.32 -6.37 6.41
CA TRP A 156 -8.40 -6.69 7.36
C TRP A 156 -9.05 -8.07 7.16
N ALA A 157 -9.20 -8.53 5.91
CA ALA A 157 -9.96 -9.75 5.66
C ALA A 157 -9.23 -10.99 6.15
N ASP A 158 -10.00 -12.06 6.40
CA ASP A 158 -9.42 -13.36 6.72
C ASP A 158 -8.45 -13.79 5.58
N PRO A 159 -7.20 -14.18 5.90
CA PRO A 159 -6.22 -14.55 4.89
C PRO A 159 -6.68 -15.68 3.96
N ASN A 160 -7.62 -16.54 4.35
CA ASN A 160 -8.17 -17.59 3.50
C ASN A 160 -9.13 -17.07 2.43
N ILE A 161 -9.72 -15.88 2.64
CA ILE A 161 -10.52 -15.18 1.64
C ILE A 161 -9.59 -14.57 0.59
N THR A 162 -8.56 -13.88 1.06
CA THR A 162 -7.66 -13.05 0.23
C THR A 162 -6.55 -13.85 -0.44
N VAL A 163 -6.02 -14.89 0.20
CA VAL A 163 -4.89 -15.70 -0.29
C VAL A 163 -5.25 -17.19 -0.25
N LYS A 164 -5.30 -17.81 -1.43
CA LYS A 164 -5.58 -19.24 -1.62
C LYS A 164 -4.46 -19.90 -2.42
N ASP A 165 -3.97 -21.04 -1.97
CA ASP A 165 -2.93 -21.83 -2.67
C ASP A 165 -1.67 -21.01 -3.04
N LYS A 166 -1.24 -20.15 -2.12
CA LYS A 166 -0.10 -19.21 -2.27
C LYS A 166 -0.28 -18.16 -3.39
N LYS A 167 -1.51 -17.87 -3.77
CA LYS A 167 -1.87 -16.82 -4.73
C LYS A 167 -2.98 -15.95 -4.16
N ILE A 168 -3.04 -14.69 -4.57
CA ILE A 168 -4.19 -13.86 -4.20
C ILE A 168 -5.46 -14.36 -4.90
N ASN A 169 -6.57 -14.32 -4.19
CA ASN A 169 -7.88 -14.73 -4.68
C ASN A 169 -8.58 -13.55 -5.38
N TRP A 170 -7.95 -13.04 -6.44
CA TRP A 170 -8.42 -11.87 -7.18
C TRP A 170 -9.89 -11.97 -7.60
N ASN A 171 -10.32 -13.14 -8.08
CA ASN A 171 -11.69 -13.37 -8.52
C ASN A 171 -12.72 -13.17 -7.38
N SER A 172 -12.38 -13.52 -6.14
CA SER A 172 -13.24 -13.29 -4.96
C SER A 172 -13.45 -11.81 -4.69
N LEU A 173 -12.38 -11.01 -4.78
CA LEU A 173 -12.46 -9.56 -4.61
C LEU A 173 -13.26 -8.94 -5.76
N VAL A 174 -12.92 -9.23 -7.02
CA VAL A 174 -13.58 -8.65 -8.19
C VAL A 174 -15.09 -8.93 -8.20
N TYR A 175 -15.50 -10.15 -7.82
CA TYR A 175 -16.92 -10.48 -7.72
C TYR A 175 -17.66 -9.56 -6.75
N ARG A 176 -17.10 -9.29 -5.56
CA ARG A 176 -17.69 -8.39 -4.56
C ARG A 176 -17.52 -6.91 -4.89
N LEU A 177 -16.49 -6.55 -5.66
CA LEU A 177 -16.26 -5.22 -6.19
C LEU A 177 -17.21 -4.84 -7.33
N GLY A 178 -18.02 -5.77 -7.85
CA GLY A 178 -18.89 -5.56 -9.00
C GLY A 178 -19.71 -4.26 -8.97
N THR A 179 -20.16 -3.85 -10.16
CA THR A 179 -20.85 -2.56 -10.38
C THR A 179 -22.37 -2.70 -10.39
N ASP A 180 -22.89 -3.93 -10.28
CA ASP A 180 -24.32 -4.15 -10.14
C ASP A 180 -24.84 -3.65 -8.78
N ASN A 181 -26.18 -3.60 -8.65
CA ASN A 181 -26.81 -3.01 -7.48
C ASN A 181 -26.56 -3.77 -6.17
N THR A 182 -26.05 -5.00 -6.24
CA THR A 182 -25.79 -5.85 -5.07
C THR A 182 -24.34 -5.80 -4.58
N ASN A 183 -23.45 -5.22 -5.38
CA ASN A 183 -22.01 -5.22 -5.14
C ASN A 183 -21.45 -3.84 -4.75
N PHE A 184 -20.20 -3.81 -4.28
CA PHE A 184 -19.65 -2.65 -3.56
C PHE A 184 -19.59 -1.38 -4.42
N LEU A 185 -19.10 -1.46 -5.66
CA LEU A 185 -19.01 -0.25 -6.51
C LEU A 185 -20.40 0.25 -6.91
N GLY A 186 -21.36 -0.64 -7.13
CA GLY A 186 -22.75 -0.23 -7.35
C GLY A 186 -23.39 0.41 -6.12
N TYR A 187 -23.01 -0.01 -4.90
CA TYR A 187 -23.41 0.68 -3.66
C TYR A 187 -22.77 2.06 -3.52
N ILE A 188 -21.46 2.18 -3.78
CA ILE A 188 -20.75 3.46 -3.75
C ILE A 188 -21.38 4.45 -4.73
N ASP A 189 -21.63 4.02 -5.98
CA ASP A 189 -22.26 4.84 -7.01
C ASP A 189 -23.60 5.46 -6.53
N ARG A 190 -24.46 4.65 -5.90
CA ARG A 190 -25.74 5.14 -5.35
C ARG A 190 -25.59 6.18 -4.24
N ILE A 191 -24.54 6.09 -3.43
CA ILE A 191 -24.29 7.05 -2.33
C ILE A 191 -23.72 8.35 -2.85
N ILE A 192 -22.78 8.26 -3.78
CA ILE A 192 -22.04 9.43 -4.28
C ILE A 192 -22.78 10.15 -5.39
N ASN A 193 -23.79 9.52 -5.98
CA ASN A 193 -24.59 10.05 -7.09
C ASN A 193 -26.10 9.74 -6.92
N PRO A 194 -26.73 10.13 -5.80
CA PRO A 194 -28.11 9.74 -5.49
C PRO A 194 -29.17 10.35 -6.43
N SER A 195 -28.83 11.45 -7.13
CA SER A 195 -29.76 12.16 -8.02
C SER A 195 -29.25 12.34 -9.45
N ASN A 196 -28.11 11.74 -9.84
CA ASN A 196 -27.44 11.97 -11.13
C ASN A 196 -26.95 13.41 -11.39
N ASP A 197 -27.02 14.31 -10.42
CA ASP A 197 -26.72 15.74 -10.61
C ASP A 197 -25.32 16.17 -10.12
N LYS A 198 -24.66 15.37 -9.26
CA LYS A 198 -23.35 15.72 -8.69
C LYS A 198 -22.51 14.49 -8.35
N LYS A 199 -21.38 14.33 -9.04
CA LYS A 199 -20.40 13.27 -8.77
C LYS A 199 -19.49 13.66 -7.60
N ILE A 200 -19.55 12.92 -6.49
CA ILE A 200 -18.72 13.20 -5.29
C ILE A 200 -17.36 12.49 -5.35
N ILE A 201 -17.30 11.27 -5.90
CA ILE A 201 -16.07 10.47 -6.06
C ILE A 201 -15.91 10.10 -7.53
N SER A 202 -14.75 10.40 -8.12
CA SER A 202 -14.39 9.95 -9.46
C SER A 202 -13.39 8.80 -9.37
N TYR A 203 -13.89 7.60 -9.08
CA TYR A 203 -13.04 6.41 -9.05
C TYR A 203 -12.78 5.88 -10.47
N ARG A 204 -11.69 5.11 -10.63
CA ARG A 204 -11.37 4.41 -11.88
C ARG A 204 -12.35 3.25 -12.09
N GLY A 205 -13.14 3.29 -13.17
CA GLY A 205 -14.15 2.27 -13.48
C GLY A 205 -15.51 2.88 -13.86
N TYR A 206 -16.58 2.07 -13.78
CA TYR A 206 -17.96 2.46 -14.15
C TYR A 206 -18.42 3.79 -13.50
N PRO A 207 -19.22 4.65 -14.17
CA PRO A 207 -19.76 4.49 -15.54
C PRO A 207 -18.73 4.71 -16.65
N GLU A 208 -17.52 5.18 -16.33
CA GLU A 208 -16.44 5.46 -17.29
C GLU A 208 -15.58 4.21 -17.64
N GLY A 209 -15.88 3.07 -16.99
CA GLY A 209 -15.52 1.70 -17.33
C GLY A 209 -14.06 1.25 -17.11
N VAL A 210 -13.84 -0.06 -17.29
CA VAL A 210 -12.53 -0.72 -17.55
C VAL A 210 -11.88 -0.18 -18.85
N SER A 211 -12.61 0.62 -19.63
CA SER A 211 -12.10 1.37 -20.79
C SER A 211 -11.01 2.38 -20.46
N GLN A 212 -10.84 2.77 -19.20
CA GLN A 212 -9.66 3.53 -18.75
C GLN A 212 -8.53 2.63 -18.22
N GLU A 213 -8.78 1.32 -18.07
CA GLU A 213 -7.75 0.33 -17.73
C GLU A 213 -6.99 -0.21 -18.94
N LEU A 214 -7.56 -0.05 -20.14
CA LEU A 214 -6.95 -0.46 -21.39
C LEU A 214 -6.28 0.73 -22.08
N PRO A 215 -5.09 0.54 -22.68
CA PRO A 215 -4.43 1.60 -23.41
C PRO A 215 -5.34 2.20 -24.50
N ARG A 216 -5.38 3.53 -24.62
CA ARG A 216 -6.03 4.18 -25.77
C ARG A 216 -5.09 4.04 -26.96
N LYS A 217 -5.56 3.38 -28.03
CA LYS A 217 -4.83 3.29 -29.31
C LYS A 217 -4.52 4.66 -29.89
#